data_AF-A0AAU9NPN2-F1
#
_entry.id   AF-A0AAU9NPN2-F1
#
_cell.length_a   1.000
_cell.length_b   1.000
_cell.length_c   1.000
_cell.angle_alpha   90.00
_cell.angle_beta   90.00
_cell.angle_gamma   90.00
#
_symmetry.space_group_name_H-M   'P 1'
#
loop_
_entity.id
_entity.type
_entity.pdbx_description
1 polymer ?
#
loop_
_entity_poly.entity_id
_entity_poly.type
_entity_poly.pdbx_seq_one_letter_code
_entity_poly.pdbx_strand_id
1 'polypeptide(L)'
;MVLVPEANLKSLTVVSNNQLSGSIPLSLANLSNLQLLYLDVNKLSGPIPTGLGNLNSLTDLDASQNKLSGSIPSEFKNSTQLWRLDLSSNQLVGEIPVEFGKMKSMLNLYLSNNQLSGTIPLELASFHELLVLDLSTNRLNGSRPRSIGQWVQINYLNLSNNKLSGKIPSEIGKLVHLEKLDLSWNLFTKEIPSEVQTLQTLQKLYLSHNMLSGSIPNAFTNLHGGIDIDLSYNELTGPVPQSPNLLNASVQGNPCLCGNVTGVKLCTSQIMKKKNDPFRQKLILVIMLPLIGVVLLGLFTYGFIAYRQQWKKSPRKPLEEESGDYFHITSFDGKVVFDDILKATNDFNEAYCIGTGGYGIVYKAKLQPDNVVAVKKLHSSSENVDHSGFLNEVRALTNIRHRNIVKLYGYFSHARNSILIYEYHEKGSLGSILRSDVLAKELDWLKRVNIVKGIANGLAYMHHDCTPPIIHRDISISNILLDSDYEACISDFGTSKLLKLDSSNWTTVAGTYGYITPALELLH
;
A
#
# COMPACT_ATOMS: atom_id res chain seq x y z
N MET A 1 -8.52 9.71 66.83
CA MET A 1 -9.30 10.01 65.62
C MET A 1 -9.64 8.68 64.98
N VAL A 2 -10.93 8.37 64.87
CA VAL A 2 -11.46 7.00 64.69
C VAL A 2 -10.96 6.38 63.38
N LEU A 3 -10.19 5.31 63.51
CA LEU A 3 -9.87 4.38 62.42
C LEU A 3 -11.18 3.67 62.03
N VAL A 4 -11.81 4.10 60.95
CA VAL A 4 -12.82 3.28 60.27
C VAL A 4 -12.08 2.05 59.73
N PRO A 5 -12.56 0.82 59.94
CA PRO A 5 -11.87 -0.36 59.45
C PRO A 5 -11.93 -0.35 57.92
N GLU A 6 -10.81 -0.02 57.27
CA GLU A 6 -10.62 -0.08 55.80
C GLU A 6 -11.06 -1.44 55.22
N ALA A 7 -11.09 -2.48 56.05
CA ALA A 7 -11.50 -3.84 55.71
C ALA A 7 -12.94 -3.99 55.16
N ASN A 8 -13.84 -3.01 55.31
CA ASN A 8 -15.24 -3.13 54.86
C ASN A 8 -15.64 -2.20 53.70
N LEU A 9 -14.70 -1.47 53.10
CA LEU A 9 -15.04 -0.55 52.02
C LEU A 9 -15.45 -1.33 50.75
N LYS A 10 -16.70 -1.14 50.31
CA LYS A 10 -17.25 -1.77 49.09
C LYS A 10 -17.18 -0.90 47.86
N SER A 11 -17.11 0.41 48.03
CA SER A 11 -17.16 1.37 46.93
C SER A 11 -16.23 2.53 47.21
N LEU A 12 -15.36 2.83 46.25
CA LEU A 12 -14.50 4.00 46.23
C LEU A 12 -14.74 4.74 44.92
N THR A 13 -15.79 5.55 44.89
CA THR A 13 -16.21 6.31 43.70
C THR A 13 -16.04 7.81 43.85
N VAL A 14 -15.95 8.31 45.09
CA VAL A 14 -15.84 9.75 45.41
C VAL A 14 -14.54 10.40 44.91
N VAL A 15 -13.57 9.61 44.45
CA VAL A 15 -12.29 10.08 43.92
C VAL A 15 -12.30 10.26 42.39
N SER A 16 -13.37 9.82 41.71
CA SER A 16 -13.64 10.10 40.30
C SER A 16 -13.76 11.61 40.03
N ASN A 17 -13.36 12.06 38.84
CA ASN A 17 -13.48 13.45 38.38
C ASN A 17 -12.85 14.47 39.33
N ASN A 18 -11.56 14.29 39.59
CA ASN A 18 -10.77 15.13 40.47
C ASN A 18 -9.46 15.56 39.78
N GLN A 19 -8.53 16.12 40.56
CA GLN A 19 -7.20 16.52 40.09
C GLN A 19 -6.09 15.67 40.76
N LEU A 20 -6.43 14.46 41.21
CA LEU A 20 -5.50 13.57 41.91
C LEU A 20 -4.34 13.20 40.98
N SER A 21 -3.13 13.21 41.52
CA SER A 21 -1.90 12.94 40.77
C SER A 21 -0.98 12.00 41.53
N GLY A 22 0.09 11.54 40.89
CA GLY A 22 0.95 10.47 41.40
C GLY A 22 0.46 9.10 40.96
N SER A 23 0.98 8.04 41.59
CA SER A 23 0.63 6.65 41.25
C SER A 23 -0.56 6.13 42.01
N ILE A 24 -1.27 5.15 41.44
CA ILE A 24 -2.25 4.36 42.20
C ILE A 24 -1.49 3.64 43.34
N PRO A 25 -1.87 3.86 44.61
CA PRO A 25 -1.12 3.30 45.73
C PRO A 25 -1.30 1.78 45.83
N LEU A 26 -0.21 1.07 46.10
CA LEU A 26 -0.21 -0.39 46.27
C LEU A 26 -1.14 -0.84 47.42
N SER A 27 -1.33 -0.01 48.44
CA SER A 27 -2.21 -0.29 49.57
C SER A 27 -3.69 -0.43 49.17
N LEU A 28 -4.09 0.06 47.99
CA LEU A 28 -5.45 -0.11 47.50
C LEU A 28 -5.82 -1.59 47.28
N ALA A 29 -4.81 -2.43 47.05
CA ALA A 29 -4.97 -3.89 46.97
C ALA A 29 -5.39 -4.55 48.30
N ASN A 30 -5.29 -3.85 49.43
CA ASN A 30 -5.72 -4.37 50.74
C ASN A 30 -7.23 -4.29 50.96
N LEU A 31 -7.97 -3.58 50.10
CA LEU A 31 -9.41 -3.41 50.20
C LEU A 31 -10.15 -4.61 49.58
N SER A 32 -9.95 -5.80 50.14
CA SER A 32 -10.42 -7.07 49.54
C SER A 32 -11.93 -7.15 49.28
N ASN A 33 -12.73 -6.35 49.99
CA ASN A 33 -14.19 -6.28 49.85
C ASN A 33 -14.67 -5.22 48.83
N LEU A 34 -13.74 -4.53 48.15
CA LEU A 34 -14.06 -3.49 47.19
C LEU A 34 -14.73 -4.10 45.95
N GLN A 35 -15.86 -3.51 45.58
CA GLN A 35 -16.71 -3.91 44.45
C GLN A 35 -16.65 -2.86 43.34
N LEU A 36 -16.71 -1.58 43.71
CA LEU A 36 -16.67 -0.46 42.78
C LEU A 36 -15.43 0.39 43.04
N LEU A 37 -14.63 0.61 42.01
CA LEU A 37 -13.44 1.45 42.08
C LEU A 37 -13.42 2.42 40.89
N TYR A 38 -13.75 3.69 41.13
CA TYR A 38 -13.71 4.73 40.10
C TYR A 38 -12.61 5.73 40.40
N LEU A 39 -11.59 5.70 39.55
CA LEU A 39 -10.39 6.54 39.55
C LEU A 39 -10.36 7.46 38.32
N ASP A 40 -11.42 7.48 37.53
CA ASP A 40 -11.51 8.14 36.23
C ASP A 40 -11.41 9.67 36.32
N VAL A 41 -11.03 10.29 35.20
CA VAL A 41 -10.93 11.75 35.04
C VAL A 41 -10.06 12.37 36.13
N ASN A 42 -8.78 12.00 36.12
CA ASN A 42 -7.77 12.46 37.08
C ASN A 42 -6.41 12.68 36.36
N LYS A 43 -5.33 12.89 37.13
CA LYS A 43 -3.94 13.01 36.65
C LYS A 43 -3.06 11.88 37.20
N LEU A 44 -3.64 10.71 37.51
CA LEU A 44 -2.90 9.55 37.99
C LEU A 44 -1.93 9.06 36.91
N SER A 45 -0.77 8.57 37.32
CA SER A 45 0.36 8.24 36.44
C SER A 45 1.09 7.00 36.92
N GLY A 46 2.00 6.47 36.10
CA GLY A 46 2.72 5.24 36.43
C GLY A 46 1.88 3.98 36.18
N PRO A 47 2.40 2.80 36.57
CA PRO A 47 1.76 1.53 36.25
C PRO A 47 0.49 1.27 37.06
N ILE A 48 -0.43 0.51 36.46
CA ILE A 48 -1.54 -0.10 37.19
C ILE A 48 -0.96 -1.17 38.13
N PRO A 49 -1.17 -1.08 39.46
CA PRO A 49 -0.64 -2.06 40.39
C PRO A 49 -1.22 -3.45 40.14
N THR A 50 -0.36 -4.46 40.01
CA THR A 50 -0.79 -5.86 39.82
C THR A 50 -1.67 -6.37 40.97
N GLY A 51 -1.48 -5.83 42.18
CA GLY A 51 -2.30 -6.13 43.35
C GLY A 51 -3.80 -5.80 43.17
N LEU A 52 -4.18 -4.90 42.26
CA LEU A 52 -5.59 -4.65 41.96
C LEU A 52 -6.29 -5.87 41.35
N GLY A 53 -5.53 -6.73 40.66
CA GLY A 53 -6.06 -8.00 40.16
C GLY A 53 -6.47 -8.96 41.27
N ASN A 54 -5.96 -8.81 42.49
CA ASN A 54 -6.33 -9.66 43.63
C ASN A 54 -7.62 -9.21 44.34
N LEU A 55 -8.25 -8.13 43.89
CA LEU A 55 -9.55 -7.68 44.39
C LEU A 55 -10.66 -8.57 43.80
N ASN A 56 -10.85 -9.75 44.40
CA ASN A 56 -11.77 -10.78 43.89
C ASN A 56 -13.25 -10.38 43.97
N SER A 57 -13.58 -9.39 44.81
CA SER A 57 -14.93 -8.82 44.92
C SER A 57 -15.20 -7.70 43.91
N LEU A 58 -14.20 -7.28 43.14
CA LEU A 58 -14.33 -6.17 42.21
C LEU A 58 -15.27 -6.54 41.05
N THR A 59 -16.27 -5.70 40.83
CA THR A 59 -17.32 -5.87 39.81
C THR A 59 -17.26 -4.79 38.74
N ASP A 60 -16.89 -3.55 39.13
CA ASP A 60 -16.74 -2.42 38.22
C ASP A 60 -15.46 -1.64 38.54
N LEU A 61 -14.58 -1.52 37.54
CA LEU A 61 -13.34 -0.76 37.61
C LEU A 61 -13.31 0.28 36.49
N ASP A 62 -13.28 1.56 36.84
CA ASP A 62 -13.06 2.66 35.92
C ASP A 62 -11.80 3.43 36.31
N ALA A 63 -10.76 3.36 35.47
CA ALA A 63 -9.53 4.13 35.61
C ALA A 63 -9.24 4.93 34.35
N SER A 64 -10.28 5.26 33.58
CA SER A 64 -10.17 5.96 32.30
C SER A 64 -9.71 7.42 32.47
N GLN A 65 -9.30 8.06 31.37
CA GLN A 65 -8.95 9.49 31.32
C GLN A 65 -7.91 9.89 32.39
N ASN A 66 -6.77 9.19 32.38
CA ASN A 66 -5.63 9.42 33.27
C ASN A 66 -4.32 9.41 32.44
N LYS A 67 -3.16 9.31 33.12
CA LYS A 67 -1.83 9.17 32.52
C LYS A 67 -1.18 7.85 32.92
N LEU A 68 -1.99 6.80 33.15
CA LEU A 68 -1.49 5.48 33.54
C LEU A 68 -0.65 4.90 32.39
N SER A 69 0.47 4.28 32.73
CA SER A 69 1.47 3.78 31.79
C SER A 69 1.79 2.30 32.04
N GLY A 70 2.67 1.70 31.25
CA GLY A 70 3.03 0.29 31.41
C GLY A 70 1.97 -0.66 30.85
N SER A 71 2.11 -1.95 31.15
CA SER A 71 1.21 -2.99 30.66
C SER A 71 -0.05 -3.15 31.51
N ILE A 72 -1.13 -3.64 30.90
CA ILE A 72 -2.32 -4.08 31.62
C ILE A 72 -1.95 -5.33 32.46
N PRO A 73 -2.19 -5.33 33.78
CA PRO A 73 -1.92 -6.49 34.64
C PRO A 73 -2.71 -7.73 34.23
N SER A 74 -2.04 -8.86 34.05
CA SER A 74 -2.71 -10.14 33.76
C SER A 74 -3.42 -10.70 35.01
N GLU A 75 -3.08 -10.19 36.19
CA GLU A 75 -3.69 -10.54 37.48
C GLU A 75 -5.19 -10.23 37.55
N PHE A 76 -5.72 -9.32 36.71
CA PHE A 76 -7.18 -9.10 36.61
C PHE A 76 -7.97 -10.37 36.27
N LYS A 77 -7.30 -11.42 35.74
CA LYS A 77 -7.87 -12.76 35.60
C LYS A 77 -8.48 -13.33 36.89
N ASN A 78 -8.05 -12.86 38.06
CA ASN A 78 -8.54 -13.29 39.37
C ASN A 78 -9.85 -12.58 39.77
N SER A 79 -10.14 -11.39 39.22
CA SER A 79 -11.41 -10.66 39.40
C SER A 79 -12.51 -11.25 38.51
N THR A 80 -12.91 -12.49 38.78
CA THR A 80 -13.85 -13.24 37.94
C THR A 80 -15.28 -12.67 37.92
N GLN A 81 -15.62 -11.79 38.87
CA GLN A 81 -16.89 -11.09 38.96
C GLN A 81 -16.90 -9.73 38.23
N LEU A 82 -15.76 -9.32 37.66
CA LEU A 82 -15.64 -8.03 36.98
C LEU A 82 -16.47 -8.05 35.70
N TRP A 83 -17.52 -7.22 35.67
CA TRP A 83 -18.42 -7.07 34.52
C TRP A 83 -18.11 -5.83 33.70
N ARG A 84 -17.47 -4.81 34.29
CA ARG A 84 -16.97 -3.63 33.59
C ARG A 84 -15.51 -3.35 33.93
N LEU A 85 -14.72 -3.17 32.88
CA LEU A 85 -13.34 -2.69 32.96
C LEU A 85 -13.14 -1.55 31.96
N ASP A 86 -12.93 -0.34 32.46
CA ASP A 86 -12.59 0.82 31.65
C ASP A 86 -11.18 1.33 31.99
N LEU A 87 -10.26 1.16 31.04
CA LEU A 87 -8.89 1.66 31.08
C LEU A 87 -8.63 2.64 29.93
N SER A 88 -9.67 3.15 29.28
CA SER A 88 -9.57 3.97 28.09
C SER A 88 -8.90 5.32 28.35
N SER A 89 -8.34 5.93 27.30
CA SER A 89 -7.68 7.25 27.37
C SER A 89 -6.58 7.32 28.43
N ASN A 90 -5.57 6.45 28.27
CA ASN A 90 -4.37 6.37 29.08
C ASN A 90 -3.12 6.23 28.18
N GLN A 91 -1.97 5.87 28.74
CA GLN A 91 -0.70 5.64 28.04
C GLN A 91 -0.26 4.18 28.15
N LEU A 92 -1.21 3.24 28.23
CA LEU A 92 -0.93 1.81 28.40
C LEU A 92 -0.29 1.24 27.13
N VAL A 93 0.68 0.34 27.32
CA VAL A 93 1.50 -0.30 26.28
C VAL A 93 1.45 -1.82 26.43
N GLY A 94 2.06 -2.55 25.50
CA GLY A 94 2.09 -4.02 25.54
C GLY A 94 0.82 -4.64 24.95
N GLU A 95 0.60 -5.92 25.22
CA GLU A 95 -0.51 -6.69 24.66
C GLU A 95 -1.72 -6.71 25.60
N ILE A 96 -2.90 -7.00 25.06
CA ILE A 96 -4.07 -7.35 25.87
C ILE A 96 -3.81 -8.74 26.47
N PRO A 97 -3.86 -8.92 27.81
CA PRO A 97 -3.52 -10.20 28.42
C PRO A 97 -4.44 -11.33 27.95
N VAL A 98 -3.88 -12.45 27.50
CA VAL A 98 -4.65 -13.64 27.10
C VAL A 98 -5.46 -14.21 28.28
N GLU A 99 -4.99 -13.97 29.51
CA GLU A 99 -5.65 -14.41 30.73
C GLU A 99 -6.99 -13.72 31.00
N PHE A 100 -7.29 -12.61 30.32
CA PHE A 100 -8.60 -11.96 30.37
C PHE A 100 -9.72 -12.94 30.02
N GLY A 101 -9.46 -13.96 29.20
CA GLY A 101 -10.44 -15.02 28.91
C GLY A 101 -10.95 -15.79 30.13
N LYS A 102 -10.37 -15.61 31.34
CA LYS A 102 -10.90 -16.17 32.59
C LYS A 102 -12.01 -15.31 33.23
N MET A 103 -12.16 -14.05 32.84
CA MET A 103 -13.09 -13.08 33.42
C MET A 103 -14.49 -13.23 32.78
N LYS A 104 -15.14 -14.37 33.03
CA LYS A 104 -16.36 -14.77 32.31
C LYS A 104 -17.59 -13.87 32.54
N SER A 105 -17.58 -13.02 33.56
CA SER A 105 -18.66 -12.06 33.85
C SER A 105 -18.55 -10.76 33.04
N MET A 106 -17.53 -10.61 32.18
CA MET A 106 -17.31 -9.38 31.42
C MET A 106 -18.48 -9.06 30.49
N LEU A 107 -19.06 -7.87 30.67
CA LEU A 107 -20.09 -7.29 29.82
C LEU A 107 -19.53 -6.11 29.00
N ASN A 108 -18.67 -5.29 29.62
CA ASN A 108 -18.18 -4.04 29.04
C ASN A 108 -16.66 -3.91 29.19
N LEU A 109 -15.95 -3.93 28.06
CA LEU A 109 -14.50 -3.74 28.03
C LEU A 109 -14.13 -2.53 27.18
N TYR A 110 -13.54 -1.51 27.82
CA TYR A 110 -13.07 -0.28 27.18
C TYR A 110 -11.56 -0.15 27.36
N LEU A 111 -10.80 -0.30 26.28
CA LEU A 111 -9.34 -0.15 26.23
C LEU A 111 -8.90 0.90 25.19
N SER A 112 -9.85 1.69 24.69
CA SER A 112 -9.62 2.63 23.61
C SER A 112 -8.65 3.76 23.98
N ASN A 113 -8.06 4.40 22.96
CA ASN A 113 -7.16 5.54 23.12
C ASN A 113 -5.97 5.22 24.06
N ASN A 114 -5.20 4.21 23.69
CA ASN A 114 -3.98 3.76 24.37
C ASN A 114 -2.89 3.46 23.31
N GLN A 115 -1.81 2.79 23.72
CA GLN A 115 -0.72 2.36 22.83
C GLN A 115 -0.58 0.83 22.81
N LEU A 116 -1.69 0.11 23.03
CA LEU A 116 -1.70 -1.35 23.05
C LEU A 116 -1.34 -1.91 21.68
N SER A 117 -0.58 -3.00 21.66
CA SER A 117 -0.04 -3.64 20.48
C SER A 117 -0.29 -5.15 20.49
N GLY A 118 0.16 -5.86 19.45
CA GLY A 118 -0.10 -7.29 19.30
C GLY A 118 -1.50 -7.58 18.76
N THR A 119 -1.91 -8.83 18.84
CA THR A 119 -3.21 -9.28 18.32
C THR A 119 -4.31 -9.23 19.38
N ILE A 120 -5.57 -9.10 18.97
CA ILE A 120 -6.71 -9.34 19.86
C ILE A 120 -6.71 -10.82 20.28
N PRO A 121 -6.55 -11.17 21.57
CA PRO A 121 -6.49 -12.55 22.02
C PRO A 121 -7.75 -13.34 21.65
N LEU A 122 -7.57 -14.59 21.21
CA LEU A 122 -8.70 -15.48 20.88
C LEU A 122 -9.48 -15.86 22.14
N GLU A 123 -8.82 -15.82 23.29
CA GLU A 123 -9.37 -16.12 24.61
C GLU A 123 -10.48 -15.15 25.01
N LEU A 124 -10.51 -13.92 24.47
CA LEU A 124 -11.61 -12.98 24.69
C LEU A 124 -12.94 -13.50 24.12
N ALA A 125 -12.92 -14.51 23.25
CA ALA A 125 -14.12 -15.22 22.80
C ALA A 125 -14.92 -15.88 23.94
N SER A 126 -14.33 -16.04 25.13
CA SER A 126 -15.02 -16.59 26.30
C SER A 126 -16.01 -15.62 26.95
N PHE A 127 -16.00 -14.33 26.57
CA PHE A 127 -16.95 -13.33 27.05
C PHE A 127 -18.30 -13.49 26.33
N HIS A 128 -19.04 -14.54 26.69
CA HIS A 128 -20.28 -14.90 26.00
C HIS A 128 -21.41 -13.86 26.16
N GLU A 129 -21.37 -13.08 27.24
CA GLU A 129 -22.35 -12.04 27.57
C GLU A 129 -21.85 -10.62 27.19
N LEU A 130 -20.74 -10.52 26.44
CA LEU A 130 -20.14 -9.22 26.12
C LEU A 130 -21.13 -8.35 25.32
N LEU A 131 -21.44 -7.17 25.86
CA LEU A 131 -22.34 -6.19 25.27
C LEU A 131 -21.56 -5.07 24.56
N VAL A 132 -20.41 -4.69 25.11
CA VAL A 132 -19.61 -3.57 24.60
C VAL A 132 -18.13 -3.94 24.57
N LEU A 133 -17.52 -3.74 23.40
CA LEU A 133 -16.08 -3.82 23.21
C LEU A 133 -15.58 -2.58 22.46
N ASP A 134 -14.79 -1.75 23.13
CA ASP A 134 -14.08 -0.63 22.49
C ASP A 134 -12.56 -0.78 22.62
N LEU A 135 -11.91 -1.11 21.51
CA LEU A 135 -10.46 -1.24 21.39
C LEU A 135 -9.87 -0.16 20.46
N SER A 136 -10.67 0.85 20.09
CA SER A 136 -10.29 1.83 19.07
C SER A 136 -9.09 2.69 19.45
N THR A 137 -8.40 3.26 18.47
CA THR A 137 -7.25 4.16 18.69
C THR A 137 -6.16 3.48 19.53
N ASN A 138 -5.60 2.42 18.95
CA ASN A 138 -4.48 1.65 19.51
C ASN A 138 -3.51 1.26 18.36
N ARG A 139 -2.58 0.32 18.61
CA ARG A 139 -1.64 -0.23 17.64
C ARG A 139 -1.88 -1.74 17.42
N LEU A 140 -3.10 -2.22 17.65
CA LEU A 140 -3.46 -3.64 17.52
C LEU A 140 -3.34 -4.09 16.07
N ASN A 141 -2.90 -5.33 15.86
CA ASN A 141 -2.65 -5.90 14.53
C ASN A 141 -3.19 -7.34 14.41
N GLY A 142 -2.87 -8.02 13.30
CA GLY A 142 -3.32 -9.37 13.02
C GLY A 142 -4.53 -9.42 12.09
N SER A 143 -4.83 -10.61 11.58
CA SER A 143 -5.75 -10.79 10.44
C SER A 143 -7.00 -11.63 10.71
N ARG A 144 -7.15 -12.16 11.93
CA ARG A 144 -8.19 -13.15 12.24
C ARG A 144 -8.69 -13.10 13.69
N PRO A 145 -9.58 -12.16 14.07
CA PRO A 145 -10.42 -12.38 15.22
C PRO A 145 -11.54 -13.36 14.81
N ARG A 146 -11.24 -14.66 14.64
CA ARG A 146 -12.29 -15.69 14.51
C ARG A 146 -13.26 -15.65 15.70
N SER A 147 -12.80 -15.07 16.81
CA SER A 147 -13.57 -14.74 17.99
C SER A 147 -14.74 -13.78 17.75
N ILE A 148 -14.73 -12.95 16.68
CA ILE A 148 -15.74 -11.90 16.49
C ILE A 148 -17.17 -12.44 16.50
N GLY A 149 -17.41 -13.63 15.92
CA GLY A 149 -18.74 -14.24 15.88
C GLY A 149 -19.13 -15.03 17.14
N GLN A 150 -18.34 -14.95 18.22
CA GLN A 150 -18.65 -15.60 19.51
C GLN A 150 -19.35 -14.67 20.49
N TRP A 151 -19.23 -13.35 20.30
CA TRP A 151 -19.88 -12.33 21.15
C TRP A 151 -21.32 -12.08 20.73
N VAL A 152 -22.16 -13.11 20.75
CA VAL A 152 -23.53 -13.06 20.19
C VAL A 152 -24.47 -12.04 20.83
N GLN A 153 -24.12 -11.53 22.01
CA GLN A 153 -24.86 -10.48 22.73
C GLN A 153 -24.31 -9.06 22.49
N ILE A 154 -23.29 -8.90 21.65
CA ILE A 154 -22.62 -7.60 21.49
C ILE A 154 -23.51 -6.59 20.75
N ASN A 155 -23.62 -5.41 21.34
CA ASN A 155 -24.40 -4.28 20.80
C ASN A 155 -23.47 -3.22 20.20
N TYR A 156 -22.29 -3.02 20.79
CA TYR A 156 -21.31 -2.05 20.34
C TYR A 156 -19.95 -2.70 20.17
N LEU A 157 -19.44 -2.67 18.94
CA LEU A 157 -18.11 -3.14 18.59
C LEU A 157 -17.34 -2.04 17.86
N ASN A 158 -16.30 -1.52 18.51
CA ASN A 158 -15.43 -0.51 17.93
C ASN A 158 -13.98 -0.97 17.95
N LEU A 159 -13.44 -1.24 16.76
CA LEU A 159 -12.06 -1.65 16.52
C LEU A 159 -11.31 -0.62 15.67
N SER A 160 -11.87 0.58 15.49
CA SER A 160 -11.35 1.57 14.55
C SER A 160 -9.97 2.11 14.93
N ASN A 161 -9.27 2.70 13.97
CA ASN A 161 -7.97 3.35 14.18
C ASN A 161 -6.94 2.39 14.83
N ASN A 162 -6.69 1.29 14.14
CA ASN A 162 -5.73 0.25 14.51
C ASN A 162 -4.97 -0.21 13.24
N LYS A 163 -4.24 -1.33 13.34
CA LYS A 163 -3.52 -1.97 12.22
C LYS A 163 -4.08 -3.37 11.93
N LEU A 164 -5.38 -3.59 12.17
CA LEU A 164 -6.04 -4.86 11.90
C LEU A 164 -6.13 -5.08 10.39
N SER A 165 -5.85 -6.29 9.92
CA SER A 165 -5.74 -6.61 8.49
C SER A 165 -6.57 -7.85 8.13
N GLY A 166 -6.42 -8.35 6.90
CA GLY A 166 -7.17 -9.52 6.44
C GLY A 166 -8.61 -9.17 6.04
N LYS A 167 -9.47 -10.18 5.91
CA LYS A 167 -10.87 -9.99 5.51
C LYS A 167 -11.79 -9.81 6.73
N ILE A 168 -12.89 -9.08 6.56
CA ILE A 168 -13.98 -9.09 7.54
C ILE A 168 -14.58 -10.51 7.55
N PRO A 169 -14.67 -11.19 8.71
CA PRO A 169 -15.15 -12.58 8.79
C PRO A 169 -16.65 -12.65 8.49
N SER A 170 -17.11 -13.71 7.80
CA SER A 170 -18.55 -13.94 7.58
C SER A 170 -19.29 -14.20 8.89
N GLU A 171 -18.58 -14.63 9.93
CA GLU A 171 -19.11 -14.81 11.28
C GLU A 171 -19.65 -13.52 11.91
N ILE A 172 -19.35 -12.33 11.35
CA ILE A 172 -20.01 -11.08 11.76
C ILE A 172 -21.54 -11.20 11.68
N GLY A 173 -22.07 -11.98 10.75
CA GLY A 173 -23.51 -12.20 10.62
C GLY A 173 -24.16 -12.94 11.80
N LYS A 174 -23.39 -13.44 12.77
CA LYS A 174 -23.93 -14.01 14.01
C LYS A 174 -24.32 -12.94 15.04
N LEU A 175 -23.86 -11.71 14.87
CA LEU A 175 -24.01 -10.62 15.84
C LEU A 175 -25.35 -9.90 15.65
N VAL A 176 -26.45 -10.63 15.83
CA VAL A 176 -27.81 -10.15 15.51
C VAL A 176 -28.29 -9.00 16.41
N HIS A 177 -27.62 -8.75 17.54
CA HIS A 177 -27.90 -7.64 18.47
C HIS A 177 -27.01 -6.40 18.21
N LEU A 178 -26.10 -6.45 17.23
CA LEU A 178 -25.14 -5.40 16.96
C LEU A 178 -25.81 -4.13 16.44
N GLU A 179 -25.77 -3.06 17.22
CA GLU A 179 -26.31 -1.73 16.88
C GLU A 179 -25.25 -0.83 16.24
N LYS A 180 -23.99 -0.92 16.69
CA LYS A 180 -22.88 -0.11 16.14
C LYS A 180 -21.66 -0.98 15.86
N LEU A 181 -21.23 -0.96 14.61
CA LEU A 181 -19.98 -1.55 14.15
C LEU A 181 -19.08 -0.46 13.55
N ASP A 182 -17.89 -0.29 14.14
CA ASP A 182 -16.86 0.60 13.60
C ASP A 182 -15.54 -0.15 13.42
N LEU A 183 -15.17 -0.36 12.16
CA LEU A 183 -13.93 -0.97 11.70
C LEU A 183 -13.09 0.03 10.90
N SER A 184 -13.43 1.31 10.92
CA SER A 184 -12.77 2.34 10.12
C SER A 184 -11.28 2.48 10.48
N TRP A 185 -10.47 3.06 9.59
CA TRP A 185 -9.05 3.31 9.85
C TRP A 185 -8.28 2.06 10.26
N ASN A 186 -8.35 1.04 9.41
CA ASN A 186 -7.63 -0.22 9.57
C ASN A 186 -7.04 -0.64 8.19
N LEU A 187 -6.58 -1.88 8.10
CA LEU A 187 -5.98 -2.47 6.91
C LEU A 187 -6.84 -3.64 6.40
N PHE A 188 -8.17 -3.62 6.63
CA PHE A 188 -9.06 -4.67 6.14
C PHE A 188 -9.08 -4.70 4.60
N THR A 189 -9.09 -5.90 4.04
CA THR A 189 -8.99 -6.19 2.60
C THR A 189 -10.13 -7.09 2.15
N LYS A 190 -10.22 -7.33 0.84
CA LYS A 190 -11.23 -8.21 0.21
C LYS A 190 -12.64 -7.64 0.37
N GLU A 191 -13.62 -8.46 0.01
CA GLU A 191 -15.03 -8.09 -0.08
C GLU A 191 -15.66 -7.94 1.30
N ILE A 192 -16.65 -7.05 1.38
CA ILE A 192 -17.56 -6.98 2.53
C ILE A 192 -18.41 -8.27 2.50
N PRO A 193 -18.48 -9.05 3.59
CA PRO A 193 -19.24 -10.31 3.62
C PRO A 193 -20.73 -10.05 3.38
N SER A 194 -21.40 -10.93 2.64
CA SER A 194 -22.85 -10.80 2.38
C SER A 194 -23.68 -11.12 3.63
N GLU A 195 -23.09 -11.79 4.62
CA GLU A 195 -23.69 -12.08 5.92
C GLU A 195 -24.05 -10.82 6.72
N VAL A 196 -23.56 -9.63 6.35
CA VAL A 196 -24.02 -8.36 6.96
C VAL A 196 -25.54 -8.17 6.87
N GLN A 197 -26.23 -8.81 5.92
CA GLN A 197 -27.71 -8.76 5.83
C GLN A 197 -28.44 -9.28 7.08
N THR A 198 -27.78 -10.05 7.95
CA THR A 198 -28.42 -10.60 9.16
C THR A 198 -28.42 -9.61 10.32
N LEU A 199 -27.71 -8.49 10.21
CA LEU A 199 -27.54 -7.48 11.26
C LEU A 199 -28.77 -6.55 11.32
N GLN A 200 -29.90 -7.11 11.75
CA GLN A 200 -31.20 -6.44 11.70
C GLN A 200 -31.39 -5.33 12.75
N THR A 201 -30.48 -5.20 13.72
CA THR A 201 -30.46 -4.15 14.76
C THR A 201 -29.46 -3.03 14.48
N LEU A 202 -28.66 -3.16 13.42
CA LEU A 202 -27.55 -2.26 13.09
C LEU A 202 -28.02 -0.85 12.74
N GLN A 203 -27.59 0.15 13.52
CA GLN A 203 -27.87 1.56 13.30
C GLN A 203 -26.68 2.29 12.67
N LYS A 204 -25.45 1.84 12.93
CA LYS A 204 -24.21 2.49 12.49
C LYS A 204 -23.22 1.47 11.97
N LEU A 205 -22.74 1.68 10.74
CA LEU A 205 -21.75 0.83 10.09
C LEU A 205 -20.65 1.70 9.46
N TYR A 206 -19.48 1.70 10.08
CA TYR A 206 -18.33 2.47 9.61
C TYR A 206 -17.20 1.54 9.19
N LEU A 207 -16.91 1.51 7.89
CA LEU A 207 -15.87 0.70 7.25
C LEU A 207 -14.86 1.58 6.49
N SER A 208 -14.90 2.90 6.68
CA SER A 208 -14.08 3.83 5.92
C SER A 208 -12.59 3.72 6.21
N HIS A 209 -11.74 4.21 5.30
CA HIS A 209 -10.28 4.18 5.44
C HIS A 209 -9.75 2.75 5.68
N ASN A 210 -10.04 1.87 4.73
CA ASN A 210 -9.53 0.50 4.66
C ASN A 210 -9.08 0.19 3.21
N MET A 211 -8.75 -1.06 2.93
CA MET A 211 -8.42 -1.58 1.59
C MET A 211 -9.50 -2.57 1.10
N LEU A 212 -10.76 -2.36 1.47
CA LEU A 212 -11.86 -3.25 1.08
C LEU A 212 -12.08 -3.16 -0.43
N SER A 213 -12.17 -4.31 -1.09
CA SER A 213 -12.20 -4.42 -2.55
C SER A 213 -13.46 -5.14 -3.04
N GLY A 214 -13.73 -5.13 -4.34
CA GLY A 214 -14.89 -5.80 -4.93
C GLY A 214 -16.16 -4.96 -4.84
N SER A 215 -17.33 -5.56 -5.06
CA SER A 215 -18.60 -4.83 -5.09
C SER A 215 -19.22 -4.67 -3.71
N ILE A 216 -19.95 -3.56 -3.50
CA ILE A 216 -20.86 -3.45 -2.35
C ILE A 216 -21.94 -4.54 -2.50
N PRO A 217 -22.06 -5.49 -1.56
CA PRO A 217 -22.99 -6.60 -1.70
C PRO A 217 -24.45 -6.14 -1.77
N ASN A 218 -25.25 -6.79 -2.63
CA ASN A 218 -26.71 -6.59 -2.65
C ASN A 218 -27.38 -6.94 -1.31
N ALA A 219 -26.70 -7.67 -0.43
CA ALA A 219 -27.12 -7.91 0.96
C ALA A 219 -27.51 -6.62 1.72
N PHE A 220 -26.93 -5.46 1.38
CA PHE A 220 -27.28 -4.17 1.97
C PHE A 220 -28.72 -3.72 1.68
N THR A 221 -29.40 -4.31 0.68
CA THR A 221 -30.82 -4.03 0.40
C THR A 221 -31.76 -4.73 1.38
N ASN A 222 -31.28 -5.76 2.09
CA ASN A 222 -32.06 -6.55 3.06
C ASN A 222 -31.94 -6.02 4.49
N LEU A 223 -31.13 -4.98 4.70
CA LEU A 223 -31.04 -4.28 5.98
C LEU A 223 -32.27 -3.39 6.18
N HIS A 224 -32.69 -3.22 7.43
CA HIS A 224 -33.73 -2.23 7.77
C HIS A 224 -33.26 -0.81 7.42
N GLY A 225 -34.20 0.12 7.20
CA GLY A 225 -33.87 1.50 6.82
C GLY A 225 -33.37 2.35 7.98
N GLY A 226 -32.59 3.40 7.69
CA GLY A 226 -32.14 4.40 8.67
C GLY A 226 -30.73 4.15 9.22
N ILE A 227 -29.95 3.31 8.57
CA ILE A 227 -28.57 2.99 8.98
C ILE A 227 -27.62 4.07 8.49
N ASP A 228 -26.81 4.60 9.40
CA ASP A 228 -25.69 5.49 9.06
C ASP A 228 -24.50 4.65 8.58
N ILE A 229 -24.18 4.77 7.29
CA ILE A 229 -23.19 3.94 6.61
C ILE A 229 -22.07 4.80 6.04
N ASP A 230 -20.83 4.47 6.41
CA ASP A 230 -19.62 5.05 5.82
C ASP A 230 -18.72 3.95 5.24
N LEU A 231 -18.61 3.93 3.92
CA LEU A 231 -17.76 3.04 3.12
C LEU A 231 -16.63 3.81 2.40
N SER A 232 -16.42 5.08 2.75
CA SER A 232 -15.50 5.95 2.03
C SER A 232 -14.03 5.51 2.15
N TYR A 233 -13.20 5.93 1.20
CA TYR A 233 -11.76 5.65 1.19
C TYR A 233 -11.42 4.15 1.31
N ASN A 234 -11.86 3.40 0.29
CA ASN A 234 -11.62 1.98 0.09
C ASN A 234 -11.30 1.70 -1.39
N GLU A 235 -11.21 0.43 -1.78
CA GLU A 235 -11.00 -0.04 -3.15
C GLU A 235 -12.28 -0.65 -3.75
N LEU A 236 -13.46 -0.19 -3.33
CA LEU A 236 -14.74 -0.74 -3.79
C LEU A 236 -14.98 -0.40 -5.26
N THR A 237 -15.66 -1.30 -5.96
CA THR A 237 -15.86 -1.27 -7.41
C THR A 237 -17.31 -1.60 -7.79
N GLY A 238 -17.73 -1.19 -8.98
CA GLY A 238 -19.03 -1.57 -9.53
C GLY A 238 -20.19 -0.67 -9.08
N PRO A 239 -21.44 -1.06 -9.38
CA PRO A 239 -22.60 -0.25 -9.09
C PRO A 239 -22.92 -0.24 -7.59
N VAL A 240 -23.25 0.93 -7.04
CA VAL A 240 -23.81 1.05 -5.69
C VAL A 240 -25.25 0.49 -5.70
N PRO A 241 -25.57 -0.54 -4.88
CA PRO A 241 -26.91 -1.08 -4.80
C PRO A 241 -27.94 -0.02 -4.43
N GLN A 242 -29.12 -0.10 -5.04
CA GLN A 242 -30.22 0.82 -4.73
C GLN A 242 -30.88 0.38 -3.42
N SER A 243 -30.51 1.03 -2.31
CA SER A 243 -31.18 0.89 -1.02
C SER A 243 -31.32 2.25 -0.34
N PRO A 244 -32.35 2.46 0.50
CA PRO A 244 -32.51 3.72 1.25
C PRO A 244 -31.28 4.07 2.10
N ASN A 245 -30.61 3.07 2.67
CA ASN A 245 -29.41 3.27 3.48
C ASN A 245 -28.21 3.76 2.67
N LEU A 246 -28.09 3.32 1.40
CA LEU A 246 -26.95 3.68 0.54
C LEU A 246 -27.12 5.01 -0.21
N LEU A 247 -28.33 5.58 -0.25
CA LEU A 247 -28.56 6.90 -0.84
C LEU A 247 -27.84 8.02 -0.08
N ASN A 248 -27.75 7.89 1.25
CA ASN A 248 -27.10 8.86 2.13
C ASN A 248 -25.75 8.36 2.65
N ALA A 249 -25.27 7.20 2.18
CA ALA A 249 -24.02 6.62 2.64
C ALA A 249 -22.82 7.40 2.09
N SER A 250 -21.77 7.52 2.91
CA SER A 250 -20.50 8.07 2.47
C SER A 250 -19.73 7.02 1.67
N VAL A 251 -19.56 7.24 0.37
CA VAL A 251 -18.88 6.29 -0.55
C VAL A 251 -17.72 6.92 -1.33
N GLN A 252 -17.38 8.18 -1.03
CA GLN A 252 -16.28 8.92 -1.65
C GLN A 252 -14.92 8.21 -1.49
N GLY A 253 -13.95 8.51 -2.34
CA GLY A 253 -12.63 7.88 -2.26
C GLY A 253 -12.57 6.44 -2.78
N ASN A 254 -13.64 5.93 -3.41
CA ASN A 254 -13.68 4.66 -4.13
C ASN A 254 -13.76 4.93 -5.65
N PRO A 255 -12.62 4.94 -6.39
CA PRO A 255 -12.56 5.47 -7.76
C PRO A 255 -13.36 4.66 -8.80
N CYS A 256 -13.64 3.39 -8.51
CA CYS A 256 -14.29 2.45 -9.41
C CYS A 256 -15.77 2.19 -9.06
N LEU A 257 -16.32 2.89 -8.07
CA LEU A 257 -17.76 2.87 -7.81
C LEU A 257 -18.50 3.71 -8.86
N CYS A 258 -19.71 3.28 -9.19
CA CYS A 258 -20.64 4.05 -10.00
C CYS A 258 -22.05 3.98 -9.41
N GLY A 259 -22.88 5.00 -9.58
CA GLY A 259 -24.25 4.96 -9.08
C GLY A 259 -24.91 6.33 -9.01
N ASN A 260 -26.16 6.34 -8.55
CA ASN A 260 -26.90 7.56 -8.28
C ASN A 260 -26.75 7.97 -6.80
N VAL A 261 -25.50 8.17 -6.37
CA VAL A 261 -25.13 8.57 -5.01
C VAL A 261 -24.17 9.76 -5.11
N THR A 262 -24.32 10.73 -4.20
CA THR A 262 -23.47 11.93 -4.15
C THR A 262 -21.98 11.57 -4.07
N GLY A 263 -21.16 12.22 -4.91
CA GLY A 263 -19.71 12.00 -4.95
C GLY A 263 -19.25 10.82 -5.82
N VAL A 264 -20.16 10.12 -6.50
CA VAL A 264 -19.85 8.98 -7.38
C VAL A 264 -20.35 9.23 -8.81
N LYS A 265 -19.61 8.78 -9.83
CA LYS A 265 -20.02 8.91 -11.23
C LYS A 265 -21.25 8.05 -11.52
N LEU A 266 -22.16 8.53 -12.38
CA LEU A 266 -23.24 7.70 -12.92
C LEU A 266 -22.67 6.48 -13.63
N CYS A 267 -23.24 5.30 -13.39
CA CYS A 267 -22.87 4.12 -14.14
C CYS A 267 -23.15 4.35 -15.62
N THR A 268 -22.11 4.34 -16.46
CA THR A 268 -22.30 4.20 -17.90
C THR A 268 -22.98 2.86 -18.13
N SER A 269 -24.26 2.92 -18.47
CA SER A 269 -25.03 1.76 -18.89
C SER A 269 -24.25 1.04 -19.97
N GLN A 270 -24.03 -0.26 -19.76
CA GLN A 270 -23.41 -1.13 -20.74
C GLN A 270 -24.19 -0.98 -22.05
N ILE A 271 -23.61 -0.28 -23.03
CA ILE A 271 -23.79 -0.71 -24.41
C ILE A 271 -23.22 -2.11 -24.40
N MET A 272 -24.10 -3.11 -24.34
CA MET A 272 -23.72 -4.49 -24.57
C MET A 272 -22.94 -4.50 -25.88
N LYS A 273 -21.62 -4.72 -25.79
CA LYS A 273 -20.88 -5.26 -26.93
C LYS A 273 -21.49 -6.63 -27.18
N LYS A 274 -22.48 -6.64 -28.07
CA LYS A 274 -23.09 -7.82 -28.67
C LYS A 274 -21.93 -8.76 -29.02
N LYS A 275 -21.87 -9.94 -28.41
CA LYS A 275 -20.93 -10.99 -28.81
C LYS A 275 -21.09 -11.14 -30.32
N ASN A 276 -20.02 -10.84 -31.06
CA ASN A 276 -20.02 -11.05 -32.50
C ASN A 276 -20.19 -12.55 -32.75
N ASP A 277 -21.28 -12.86 -33.45
CA ASP A 277 -21.59 -14.19 -33.96
C ASP A 277 -20.45 -14.65 -34.89
N PRO A 278 -19.75 -15.77 -34.58
CA PRO A 278 -18.56 -16.23 -35.30
C PRO A 278 -18.83 -16.61 -36.77
N PHE A 279 -20.09 -16.66 -37.20
CA PHE A 279 -20.46 -16.92 -38.58
C PHE A 279 -20.32 -15.68 -39.49
N ARG A 280 -20.61 -14.47 -38.98
CA ARG A 280 -20.49 -13.22 -39.77
C ARG A 280 -19.05 -12.82 -40.05
N GLN A 281 -18.12 -13.07 -39.13
CA GLN A 281 -16.69 -12.77 -39.33
C GLN A 281 -16.07 -13.62 -40.45
N LYS A 282 -16.48 -14.89 -40.59
CA LYS A 282 -15.99 -15.76 -41.67
C LYS A 282 -16.50 -15.32 -43.04
N LEU A 283 -17.77 -14.89 -43.16
CA LEU A 283 -18.33 -14.43 -44.42
C LEU A 283 -17.71 -13.11 -44.90
N ILE A 284 -17.45 -12.17 -43.97
CA ILE A 284 -16.79 -10.90 -44.29
C ILE A 284 -15.34 -11.13 -44.74
N LEU A 285 -14.60 -12.04 -44.09
CA LEU A 285 -13.23 -12.37 -44.50
C LEU A 285 -13.19 -12.99 -45.90
N VAL A 286 -14.11 -13.90 -46.23
CA VAL A 286 -14.17 -14.57 -47.55
C VAL A 286 -14.48 -13.59 -48.69
N ILE A 287 -15.25 -12.52 -48.45
CA ILE A 287 -15.56 -11.51 -49.47
C ILE A 287 -14.49 -10.42 -49.55
N MET A 288 -13.89 -10.03 -48.42
CA MET A 288 -12.94 -8.91 -48.36
C MET A 288 -11.53 -9.31 -48.83
N LEU A 289 -11.09 -10.56 -48.60
CA LEU A 289 -9.76 -11.03 -49.03
C LEU A 289 -9.56 -11.00 -50.56
N PRO A 290 -10.51 -11.44 -51.40
CA PRO A 290 -10.42 -11.29 -52.85
C PRO A 290 -10.43 -9.82 -53.29
N LEU A 291 -11.26 -8.98 -52.66
CA LEU A 291 -11.35 -7.55 -52.98
C LEU A 291 -10.03 -6.82 -52.69
N ILE A 292 -9.40 -7.11 -51.56
CA ILE A 292 -8.08 -6.57 -51.21
C ILE A 292 -7.02 -7.08 -52.19
N GLY A 293 -7.09 -8.35 -52.62
CA GLY A 293 -6.19 -8.90 -53.64
C GLY A 293 -6.29 -8.18 -54.98
N VAL A 294 -7.50 -7.85 -55.43
CA VAL A 294 -7.73 -7.10 -56.68
C VAL A 294 -7.22 -5.67 -56.57
N VAL A 295 -7.43 -5.01 -55.43
CA VAL A 295 -6.91 -3.64 -55.18
C VAL A 295 -5.37 -3.64 -55.16
N LEU A 296 -4.74 -4.62 -54.50
CA LEU A 296 -3.29 -4.73 -54.44
C LEU A 296 -2.67 -5.03 -55.81
N LEU A 297 -3.31 -5.87 -56.64
CA LEU A 297 -2.90 -6.11 -58.02
C LEU A 297 -3.07 -4.86 -58.90
N GLY A 298 -4.14 -4.08 -58.69
CA GLY A 298 -4.35 -2.79 -59.34
C GLY A 298 -3.27 -1.76 -58.96
N LEU A 299 -2.93 -1.66 -57.68
CA LEU A 299 -1.87 -0.78 -57.19
C LEU A 299 -0.49 -1.21 -57.67
N PHE A 300 -0.24 -2.53 -57.77
CA PHE A 300 1.04 -3.05 -58.26
C PHE A 300 1.22 -2.83 -59.76
N THR A 301 0.17 -3.02 -60.56
CA THR A 301 0.19 -2.74 -62.00
C THR A 301 0.27 -1.25 -62.29
N TYR A 302 -0.44 -0.41 -61.54
CA TYR A 302 -0.32 1.05 -61.60
C TYR A 302 1.08 1.51 -61.19
N GLY A 303 1.63 0.98 -60.09
CA GLY A 303 2.98 1.26 -59.62
C GLY A 303 4.05 0.84 -60.62
N PHE A 304 3.88 -0.30 -61.30
CA PHE A 304 4.81 -0.76 -62.33
C PHE A 304 4.77 0.12 -63.59
N ILE A 305 3.59 0.62 -63.98
CA ILE A 305 3.43 1.56 -65.10
C ILE A 305 4.01 2.93 -64.74
N ALA A 306 3.72 3.43 -63.53
CA ALA A 306 4.27 4.69 -63.02
C ALA A 306 5.80 4.65 -62.88
N TYR A 307 6.35 3.51 -62.41
CA TYR A 307 7.78 3.27 -62.29
C TYR A 307 8.48 3.29 -63.67
N ARG A 308 7.86 2.68 -64.68
CA ARG A 308 8.36 2.74 -66.07
C ARG A 308 8.27 4.14 -66.69
N GLN A 309 7.32 4.96 -66.25
CA GLN A 309 7.16 6.34 -66.73
C GLN A 309 8.10 7.33 -66.00
N GLN A 310 8.41 7.10 -64.72
CA GLN A 310 9.31 7.96 -63.93
C GLN A 310 10.80 7.74 -64.21
N TRP A 311 11.21 6.60 -64.76
CA TRP A 311 12.60 6.30 -65.11
C TRP A 311 13.17 7.09 -66.31
N LYS A 312 12.41 8.03 -66.89
CA LYS A 312 12.90 8.90 -67.99
C LYS A 312 13.11 10.36 -67.66
N LYS A 313 12.82 10.86 -66.46
CA LYS A 313 13.13 12.25 -66.10
C LYS A 313 13.42 12.38 -64.61
N SER A 314 14.70 12.59 -64.29
CA SER A 314 15.09 13.22 -63.03
C SER A 314 15.61 14.63 -63.36
N PRO A 315 15.20 15.63 -62.58
CA PRO A 315 16.21 16.23 -61.72
C PRO A 315 15.73 16.38 -60.27
N ARG A 316 16.72 16.29 -59.37
CA ARG A 316 16.63 16.41 -57.90
C ARG A 316 16.12 17.78 -57.45
N LYS A 317 15.33 17.78 -56.37
CA LYS A 317 15.20 18.87 -55.39
C LYS A 317 15.14 18.28 -53.96
N PRO A 318 15.54 19.06 -52.94
CA PRO A 318 16.11 18.54 -51.70
C PRO A 318 15.05 18.02 -50.73
N LEU A 319 15.44 17.03 -49.92
CA LEU A 319 14.72 16.64 -48.71
C LEU A 319 14.85 17.78 -47.70
N GLU A 320 13.72 18.40 -47.35
CA GLU A 320 13.58 19.08 -46.07
C GLU A 320 13.59 18.00 -44.97
N GLU A 321 14.51 18.14 -44.02
CA GLU A 321 14.55 17.36 -42.79
C GLU A 321 13.32 17.74 -41.94
N GLU A 322 12.34 16.84 -41.84
CA GLU A 322 11.32 16.97 -40.79
C GLU A 322 11.97 16.65 -39.44
N SER A 323 12.22 17.71 -38.67
CA SER A 323 12.56 17.68 -37.25
C SER A 323 11.36 17.16 -36.45
N GLY A 324 11.23 15.85 -36.35
CA GLY A 324 10.30 15.19 -35.45
C GLY A 324 10.95 14.92 -34.08
N ASP A 325 10.37 15.44 -33.01
CA ASP A 325 10.74 15.08 -31.64
C ASP A 325 10.45 13.58 -31.41
N TYR A 326 11.52 12.79 -31.28
CA TYR A 326 11.47 11.32 -31.27
C TYR A 326 10.63 10.73 -30.13
N PHE A 327 10.37 11.49 -29.05
CA PHE A 327 9.76 10.98 -27.82
C PHE A 327 8.35 11.55 -27.51
N HIS A 328 7.70 12.19 -28.48
CA HIS A 328 6.27 12.50 -28.40
C HIS A 328 5.42 11.24 -28.67
N ILE A 329 4.38 11.02 -27.85
CA ILE A 329 3.51 9.81 -27.87
C ILE A 329 2.86 9.54 -29.26
N THR A 330 2.77 10.56 -30.11
CA THR A 330 2.12 10.49 -31.43
C THR A 330 3.07 10.12 -32.58
N SER A 331 4.38 9.98 -32.37
CA SER A 331 5.38 9.74 -33.43
C SER A 331 6.45 8.67 -33.13
N PHE A 332 6.37 7.95 -32.02
CA PHE A 332 7.39 6.96 -31.65
C PHE A 332 7.34 5.70 -32.54
N ASP A 333 8.22 5.63 -33.55
CA ASP A 333 8.54 4.40 -34.29
C ASP A 333 9.85 3.79 -33.75
N GLY A 334 9.71 2.78 -32.90
CA GLY A 334 10.84 2.10 -32.26
C GLY A 334 11.83 1.43 -33.23
N LYS A 335 11.46 1.18 -34.49
CA LYS A 335 12.38 0.64 -35.49
C LYS A 335 13.30 1.73 -36.06
N VAL A 336 12.75 2.92 -36.33
CA VAL A 336 13.50 4.08 -36.82
C VAL A 336 14.49 4.56 -35.77
N VAL A 337 14.06 4.66 -34.51
CA VAL A 337 14.92 5.05 -33.36
C VAL A 337 16.10 4.08 -33.21
N PHE A 338 15.87 2.77 -33.40
CA PHE A 338 16.94 1.77 -33.31
C PHE A 338 17.98 1.91 -34.43
N ASP A 339 17.54 2.11 -35.67
CA ASP A 339 18.45 2.32 -36.82
C ASP A 339 19.29 3.60 -36.64
N ASP A 340 18.74 4.66 -36.05
CA ASP A 340 19.48 5.88 -35.76
C ASP A 340 20.45 5.72 -34.59
N ILE A 341 20.12 4.91 -33.58
CA ILE A 341 21.06 4.51 -32.51
C ILE A 341 22.25 3.72 -33.09
N LEU A 342 22.00 2.79 -34.01
CA LEU A 342 23.08 2.03 -34.66
C LEU A 342 24.05 2.96 -35.41
N LYS A 343 23.53 3.95 -36.14
CA LYS A 343 24.36 4.96 -36.80
C LYS A 343 25.11 5.83 -35.78
N ALA A 344 24.42 6.34 -34.77
CA ALA A 344 24.98 7.25 -33.77
C ALA A 344 26.06 6.62 -32.89
N THR A 345 26.01 5.30 -32.71
CA THR A 345 26.99 4.53 -31.93
C THR A 345 28.02 3.79 -32.79
N ASN A 346 27.95 3.95 -34.12
CA ASN A 346 28.76 3.21 -35.09
C ASN A 346 28.73 1.69 -34.84
N ASP A 347 27.52 1.13 -34.78
CA ASP A 347 27.25 -0.28 -34.44
C ASP A 347 27.83 -0.69 -33.07
N PHE A 348 27.54 0.10 -32.03
CA PHE A 348 28.02 -0.12 -30.67
C PHE A 348 29.55 -0.20 -30.56
N ASN A 349 30.25 0.69 -31.24
CA ASN A 349 31.71 0.79 -31.17
C ASN A 349 32.17 1.21 -29.76
N GLU A 350 33.29 0.65 -29.30
CA GLU A 350 33.87 0.93 -27.98
C GLU A 350 34.17 2.42 -27.73
N ALA A 351 34.43 3.21 -28.78
CA ALA A 351 34.67 4.65 -28.66
C ALA A 351 33.48 5.43 -28.07
N TYR A 352 32.27 4.88 -28.14
CA TYR A 352 31.04 5.47 -27.60
C TYR A 352 30.64 4.88 -26.25
N CYS A 353 31.39 3.91 -25.74
CA CYS A 353 31.14 3.29 -24.44
C CYS A 353 31.40 4.29 -23.31
N ILE A 354 30.40 4.52 -22.47
CA ILE A 354 30.46 5.39 -21.29
C ILE A 354 30.39 4.62 -19.97
N GLY A 355 30.16 3.31 -20.03
CA GLY A 355 30.21 2.46 -18.85
C GLY A 355 30.00 0.98 -19.17
N THR A 356 30.69 0.11 -18.44
CA THR A 356 30.56 -1.35 -18.51
C THR A 356 30.22 -1.89 -17.12
N GLY A 357 29.12 -2.64 -16.99
CA GLY A 357 28.68 -3.25 -15.75
C GLY A 357 28.34 -4.73 -15.91
N GLY A 358 27.99 -5.39 -14.80
CA GLY A 358 27.63 -6.82 -14.78
C GLY A 358 26.39 -7.15 -15.64
N TYR A 359 25.49 -6.18 -15.83
CA TYR A 359 24.25 -6.36 -16.58
C TYR A 359 24.35 -5.92 -18.05
N GLY A 360 25.38 -5.19 -18.46
CA GLY A 360 25.52 -4.73 -19.85
C GLY A 360 26.53 -3.61 -20.07
N ILE A 361 26.55 -3.08 -21.28
CA ILE A 361 27.42 -1.97 -21.72
C ILE A 361 26.54 -0.77 -22.07
N VAL A 362 26.90 0.41 -21.58
CA VAL A 362 26.18 1.68 -21.81
C VAL A 362 26.96 2.53 -22.81
N TYR A 363 26.28 3.00 -23.83
CA TYR A 363 26.81 3.83 -24.90
C TYR A 363 26.15 5.21 -24.89
N LYS A 364 26.92 6.25 -25.22
CA LYS A 364 26.37 7.57 -25.51
C LYS A 364 25.96 7.63 -26.98
N ALA A 365 24.69 7.89 -27.25
CA ALA A 365 24.19 8.08 -28.61
C ALA A 365 23.69 9.51 -28.78
N LYS A 366 24.23 10.23 -29.76
CA LYS A 366 23.76 11.56 -30.16
C LYS A 366 22.87 11.42 -31.39
N LEU A 367 21.56 11.46 -31.19
CA LEU A 367 20.56 11.27 -32.25
C LEU A 367 20.34 12.56 -33.04
N GLN A 368 20.30 13.70 -32.34
CA GLN A 368 20.22 15.06 -32.91
C GLN A 368 21.12 16.01 -32.10
N PRO A 369 21.39 17.26 -32.57
CA PRO A 369 22.22 18.23 -31.85
C PRO A 369 21.87 18.38 -30.36
N ASP A 370 20.58 18.40 -30.04
CA ASP A 370 20.02 18.58 -28.69
C ASP A 370 19.39 17.30 -28.11
N ASN A 371 19.59 16.15 -28.77
CA ASN A 371 19.04 14.87 -28.32
C ASN A 371 20.16 13.85 -28.12
N VAL A 372 20.63 13.77 -26.87
CA VAL A 372 21.63 12.82 -26.43
C VAL A 372 20.96 11.83 -25.47
N VAL A 373 21.14 10.55 -25.74
CA VAL A 373 20.57 9.46 -24.93
C VAL A 373 21.67 8.51 -24.46
N ALA A 374 21.42 7.86 -23.33
CA ALA A 374 22.22 6.75 -22.86
C ALA A 374 21.55 5.43 -23.30
N VAL A 375 22.31 4.57 -23.97
CA VAL A 375 21.82 3.30 -24.54
C VAL A 375 22.51 2.14 -23.83
N LYS A 376 21.77 1.41 -23.00
CA LYS A 376 22.28 0.20 -22.31
C LYS A 376 21.97 -1.02 -23.16
N LYS A 377 23.01 -1.66 -23.70
CA LYS A 377 22.95 -2.95 -24.38
C LYS A 377 23.30 -4.04 -23.38
N LEU A 378 22.36 -4.94 -23.09
CA LEU A 378 22.60 -6.04 -22.17
C LEU A 378 23.48 -7.11 -22.83
N HIS A 379 24.29 -7.82 -22.03
CA HIS A 379 25.16 -8.89 -22.51
C HIS A 379 24.34 -10.02 -23.11
N SER A 380 24.68 -10.45 -24.33
CA SER A 380 24.06 -11.59 -25.01
C SER A 380 24.86 -12.86 -24.69
N SER A 381 24.55 -13.56 -23.60
CA SER A 381 25.12 -14.89 -23.32
C SER A 381 24.25 -16.00 -23.93
N SER A 382 24.88 -16.96 -24.58
CA SER A 382 24.23 -18.13 -25.21
C SER A 382 23.74 -19.19 -24.22
N GLU A 383 23.89 -18.97 -22.92
CA GLU A 383 23.35 -19.82 -21.86
C GLU A 383 22.84 -18.90 -20.74
N ASN A 384 21.56 -19.02 -20.41
CA ASN A 384 20.85 -18.23 -19.40
C ASN A 384 20.85 -16.72 -19.64
N VAL A 385 20.00 -16.27 -20.56
CA VAL A 385 19.68 -14.85 -20.70
C VAL A 385 19.19 -14.32 -19.36
N ASP A 386 19.82 -13.26 -18.84
CA ASP A 386 19.28 -12.46 -17.73
C ASP A 386 18.08 -11.63 -18.20
N HIS A 387 17.05 -12.33 -18.68
CA HIS A 387 15.74 -11.76 -18.98
C HIS A 387 15.11 -11.15 -17.74
N SER A 388 15.56 -11.56 -16.55
CA SER A 388 15.05 -11.07 -15.28
C SER A 388 15.44 -9.61 -15.06
N GLY A 389 16.72 -9.25 -15.25
CA GLY A 389 17.21 -7.88 -15.10
C GLY A 389 16.56 -6.90 -16.06
N PHE A 390 16.50 -7.26 -17.34
CA PHE A 390 15.82 -6.47 -18.38
C PHE A 390 14.35 -6.20 -18.02
N LEU A 391 13.61 -7.26 -17.68
CA LEU A 391 12.19 -7.17 -17.43
C LEU A 391 11.86 -6.45 -16.12
N ASN A 392 12.72 -6.57 -15.10
CA ASN A 392 12.60 -5.80 -13.85
C ASN A 392 12.75 -4.31 -14.12
N GLU A 393 13.77 -3.93 -14.88
CA GLU A 393 14.06 -2.53 -15.21
C GLU A 393 12.94 -1.90 -16.04
N VAL A 394 12.45 -2.61 -17.08
CA VAL A 394 11.28 -2.16 -17.86
C VAL A 394 10.05 -2.03 -16.96
N ARG A 395 9.74 -3.02 -16.12
CA ARG A 395 8.55 -3.01 -15.26
C ARG A 395 8.59 -1.87 -14.22
N ALA A 396 9.74 -1.62 -13.62
CA ALA A 396 9.91 -0.56 -12.64
C ALA A 396 9.78 0.82 -13.31
N LEU A 397 10.52 1.06 -14.40
CA LEU A 397 10.65 2.40 -14.97
C LEU A 397 9.49 2.80 -15.90
N THR A 398 8.70 1.86 -16.44
CA THR A 398 7.55 2.20 -17.29
C THR A 398 6.46 2.97 -16.53
N ASN A 399 6.31 2.71 -15.23
CA ASN A 399 5.24 3.26 -14.39
C ASN A 399 5.72 4.29 -13.35
N ILE A 400 7.01 4.65 -13.36
CA ILE A 400 7.59 5.65 -12.46
C ILE A 400 7.93 6.91 -13.24
N ARG A 401 7.59 8.06 -12.68
CA ARG A 401 8.14 9.37 -13.11
C ARG A 401 8.44 10.20 -11.88
N HIS A 402 9.72 10.44 -11.62
CA HIS A 402 10.18 11.24 -10.50
C HIS A 402 11.47 11.97 -10.87
N ARG A 403 11.65 13.20 -10.36
CA ARG A 403 12.81 14.06 -10.71
C ARG A 403 14.17 13.46 -10.32
N ASN A 404 14.19 12.57 -9.32
CA ASN A 404 15.39 11.92 -8.80
C ASN A 404 15.48 10.43 -9.20
N ILE A 405 14.80 10.02 -10.28
CA ILE A 405 14.83 8.67 -10.83
C ILE A 405 15.05 8.79 -12.34
N VAL A 406 15.99 8.02 -12.89
CA VAL A 406 16.33 8.07 -14.30
C VAL A 406 15.10 7.80 -15.18
N LYS A 407 14.91 8.62 -16.21
CA LYS A 407 13.80 8.46 -17.15
C LYS A 407 14.15 7.43 -18.23
N LEU A 408 13.29 6.42 -18.37
CA LEU A 408 13.32 5.48 -19.49
C LEU A 408 12.51 6.05 -20.65
N TYR A 409 13.15 6.31 -21.78
CA TYR A 409 12.49 6.76 -23.00
C TYR A 409 11.86 5.60 -23.79
N GLY A 410 12.49 4.44 -23.76
CA GLY A 410 11.98 3.26 -24.44
C GLY A 410 12.90 2.07 -24.29
N TYR A 411 12.45 0.94 -24.83
CA TYR A 411 13.22 -0.29 -24.86
C TYR A 411 13.03 -0.99 -26.20
N PHE A 412 14.01 -1.78 -26.58
CA PHE A 412 13.95 -2.65 -27.75
C PHE A 412 14.41 -4.05 -27.35
N SER A 413 13.64 -5.08 -27.72
CA SER A 413 14.02 -6.47 -27.49
C SER A 413 13.79 -7.28 -28.77
N HIS A 414 14.87 -7.91 -29.25
CA HIS A 414 14.86 -8.84 -30.37
C HIS A 414 15.80 -10.01 -30.06
N ALA A 415 15.66 -11.15 -30.75
CA ALA A 415 16.21 -12.46 -30.40
C ALA A 415 17.70 -12.56 -29.97
N ARG A 416 18.52 -11.52 -30.19
CA ARG A 416 19.92 -11.43 -29.75
C ARG A 416 20.32 -10.11 -29.06
N ASN A 417 19.42 -9.13 -28.99
CA ASN A 417 19.71 -7.79 -28.47
C ASN A 417 18.57 -7.32 -27.56
N SER A 418 18.91 -6.99 -26.31
CA SER A 418 18.01 -6.31 -25.37
C SER A 418 18.62 -4.96 -25.02
N ILE A 419 17.87 -3.89 -25.31
CA ILE A 419 18.35 -2.51 -25.24
C ILE A 419 17.38 -1.65 -24.46
N LEU A 420 17.93 -0.78 -23.62
CA LEU A 420 17.20 0.21 -22.84
C LEU A 420 17.75 1.60 -23.18
N ILE A 421 16.84 2.56 -23.41
CA ILE A 421 17.16 3.92 -23.85
C ILE A 421 16.74 4.88 -22.73
N TYR A 422 17.71 5.60 -22.16
CA TYR A 422 17.51 6.50 -21.03
C TYR A 422 17.87 7.93 -21.38
N GLU A 423 17.37 8.84 -20.54
CA GLU A 423 17.89 10.19 -20.40
C GLU A 423 19.40 10.19 -20.07
N TYR A 424 20.17 10.92 -20.86
CA TYR A 424 21.61 11.08 -20.65
C TYR A 424 21.88 12.11 -19.57
N HIS A 425 22.81 11.81 -18.66
CA HIS A 425 23.23 12.68 -17.56
C HIS A 425 24.70 13.05 -17.74
N GLU A 426 25.02 14.33 -17.88
CA GLU A 426 26.31 14.81 -18.41
C GLU A 426 27.49 14.58 -17.47
N LYS A 427 27.26 14.60 -16.16
CA LYS A 427 28.33 14.41 -15.17
C LYS A 427 28.61 12.93 -14.88
N GLY A 428 27.81 12.02 -15.42
CA GLY A 428 27.98 10.57 -15.22
C GLY A 428 27.65 10.15 -13.80
N SER A 429 28.29 9.06 -13.32
CA SER A 429 28.00 8.52 -12.00
C SER A 429 28.73 9.28 -10.89
N LEU A 430 28.08 9.41 -9.73
CA LEU A 430 28.68 9.97 -8.52
C LEU A 430 29.99 9.26 -8.14
N GLY A 431 30.05 7.95 -8.34
CA GLY A 431 31.25 7.14 -8.11
C GLY A 431 32.43 7.55 -8.99
N SER A 432 32.19 7.92 -10.25
CA SER A 432 33.25 8.40 -11.14
C SER A 432 33.81 9.76 -10.69
N ILE A 433 32.95 10.64 -10.20
CA ILE A 433 33.32 11.96 -9.69
C ILE A 433 34.09 11.84 -8.38
N LEU A 434 33.61 11.03 -7.44
CA LEU A 434 34.23 10.86 -6.12
C LEU A 434 35.59 10.15 -6.18
N ARG A 435 35.87 9.35 -7.22
CA ARG A 435 37.18 8.71 -7.44
C ARG A 435 38.21 9.65 -8.07
N SER A 436 37.81 10.81 -8.56
CA SER A 436 38.70 11.82 -9.13
C SER A 436 38.94 12.93 -8.10
N ASP A 437 40.18 13.08 -7.64
CA ASP A 437 40.54 14.14 -6.68
C ASP A 437 40.24 15.55 -7.19
N VAL A 438 40.18 15.73 -8.51
CA VAL A 438 39.83 17.00 -9.15
C VAL A 438 38.33 17.23 -9.12
N LEU A 439 37.54 16.27 -9.64
CA LEU A 439 36.08 16.41 -9.74
C LEU A 439 35.41 16.34 -8.36
N ALA A 440 35.97 15.58 -7.41
CA ALA A 440 35.49 15.49 -6.05
C ALA A 440 35.57 16.84 -5.30
N LYS A 441 36.51 17.71 -5.67
CA LYS A 441 36.62 19.07 -5.11
C LYS A 441 35.54 20.02 -5.63
N GLU A 442 34.98 19.76 -6.81
CA GLU A 442 33.86 20.54 -7.35
C GLU A 442 32.53 20.25 -6.65
N LEU A 443 32.44 19.09 -6.00
CA LEU A 443 31.35 18.72 -5.10
C LEU A 443 31.59 19.34 -3.72
N ASP A 444 31.25 20.62 -3.58
CA ASP A 444 31.19 21.27 -2.27
C ASP A 444 30.14 20.61 -1.36
N TRP A 445 30.13 21.02 -0.10
CA TRP A 445 29.23 20.44 0.89
C TRP A 445 27.74 20.63 0.53
N LEU A 446 27.37 21.79 -0.03
CA LEU A 446 25.98 22.07 -0.38
C LEU A 446 25.49 21.14 -1.48
N LYS A 447 26.30 20.94 -2.53
CA LYS A 447 25.99 19.97 -3.60
C LYS A 447 25.86 18.56 -3.05
N ARG A 448 26.75 18.14 -2.14
CA ARG A 448 26.67 16.81 -1.49
C ARG A 448 25.39 16.63 -0.71
N VAL A 449 24.96 17.65 0.04
CA VAL A 449 23.68 17.61 0.79
C VAL A 449 22.48 17.53 -0.16
N ASN A 450 22.50 18.29 -1.25
CA ASN A 450 21.43 18.24 -2.26
C ASN A 450 21.35 16.87 -2.94
N ILE A 451 22.50 16.26 -3.25
CA ILE A 451 22.58 14.89 -3.78
C ILE A 451 21.94 13.90 -2.79
N VAL A 452 22.31 13.94 -1.50
CA VAL A 452 21.72 13.06 -0.48
C VAL A 452 20.22 13.26 -0.37
N LYS A 453 19.75 14.52 -0.40
CA LYS A 453 18.33 14.86 -0.36
C LYS A 453 17.59 14.32 -1.59
N GLY A 454 18.17 14.44 -2.78
CA GLY A 454 17.61 13.90 -4.02
C GLY A 454 17.47 12.38 -3.98
N ILE A 455 18.51 11.68 -3.53
CA ILE A 455 18.48 10.22 -3.34
C ILE A 455 17.40 9.82 -2.33
N ALA A 456 17.33 10.49 -1.18
CA ALA A 456 16.32 10.22 -0.15
C ALA A 456 14.90 10.43 -0.68
N ASN A 457 14.66 11.49 -1.45
CA ASN A 457 13.35 11.75 -2.07
C ASN A 457 12.98 10.67 -3.09
N GLY A 458 13.93 10.27 -3.95
CA GLY A 458 13.71 9.19 -4.92
C GLY A 458 13.39 7.86 -4.24
N LEU A 459 14.11 7.50 -3.16
CA LEU A 459 13.85 6.30 -2.38
C LEU A 459 12.51 6.35 -1.65
N ALA A 460 12.18 7.49 -1.03
CA ALA A 460 10.90 7.67 -0.35
C ALA A 460 9.73 7.49 -1.33
N TYR A 461 9.82 8.10 -2.51
CA TYR A 461 8.83 7.94 -3.58
C TYR A 461 8.66 6.46 -3.97
N MET A 462 9.76 5.74 -4.22
CA MET A 462 9.68 4.31 -4.58
C MET A 462 9.11 3.40 -3.49
N HIS A 463 9.39 3.71 -2.23
CA HIS A 463 8.97 2.87 -1.10
C HIS A 463 7.56 3.18 -0.60
N HIS A 464 7.11 4.42 -0.73
CA HIS A 464 5.87 4.89 -0.10
C HIS A 464 4.82 5.37 -1.09
N ASP A 465 5.21 5.96 -2.23
CA ASP A 465 4.28 6.57 -3.18
C ASP A 465 4.00 5.68 -4.40
N CYS A 466 4.92 4.75 -4.71
CA CYS A 466 4.69 3.74 -5.75
C CYS A 466 3.83 2.57 -5.25
N THR A 467 2.81 2.19 -6.04
CA THR A 467 1.97 1.02 -5.78
C THR A 467 2.03 0.04 -6.96
N PRO A 468 2.59 -1.17 -6.79
CA PRO A 468 3.23 -1.68 -5.56
C PRO A 468 4.57 -0.99 -5.25
N PRO A 469 5.03 -1.00 -3.98
CA PRO A 469 6.33 -0.45 -3.60
C PRO A 469 7.48 -1.12 -4.36
N ILE A 470 8.52 -0.35 -4.65
CA ILE A 470 9.64 -0.77 -5.49
C ILE A 470 10.91 -0.74 -4.64
N ILE A 471 11.49 -1.91 -4.36
CA ILE A 471 12.81 -1.98 -3.72
C ILE A 471 13.87 -2.05 -4.81
N HIS A 472 14.80 -1.09 -4.84
CA HIS A 472 15.88 -1.04 -5.82
C HIS A 472 16.89 -2.20 -5.69
N ARG A 473 17.24 -2.56 -4.44
CA ARG A 473 18.18 -3.64 -4.05
C ARG A 473 19.67 -3.43 -4.43
N ASP A 474 20.01 -2.34 -5.11
CA ASP A 474 21.39 -2.04 -5.49
C ASP A 474 21.68 -0.53 -5.49
N ILE A 475 21.50 0.12 -4.35
CA ILE A 475 21.84 1.54 -4.19
C ILE A 475 23.32 1.66 -3.86
N SER A 476 24.10 2.19 -4.80
CA SER A 476 25.52 2.46 -4.65
C SER A 476 25.92 3.75 -5.37
N ILE A 477 27.10 4.29 -5.07
CA ILE A 477 27.61 5.50 -5.74
C ILE A 477 27.77 5.33 -7.27
N SER A 478 27.87 4.10 -7.77
CA SER A 478 27.94 3.83 -9.22
C SER A 478 26.58 3.99 -9.91
N ASN A 479 25.49 3.82 -9.15
CA ASN A 479 24.11 3.81 -9.65
C ASN A 479 23.39 5.15 -9.40
N ILE A 480 24.10 6.16 -8.90
CA ILE A 480 23.62 7.54 -8.79
C ILE A 480 24.22 8.35 -9.94
N LEU A 481 23.39 8.85 -10.85
CA LEU A 481 23.78 9.73 -11.95
C LEU A 481 23.56 11.19 -11.55
N LEU A 482 24.40 12.08 -12.06
CA LEU A 482 24.29 13.52 -11.86
C LEU A 482 24.11 14.23 -13.21
N ASP A 483 23.15 15.14 -13.27
CA ASP A 483 22.98 16.04 -14.41
C ASP A 483 23.98 17.21 -14.38
N SER A 484 23.88 18.11 -15.35
CA SER A 484 24.74 19.31 -15.43
C SER A 484 24.69 20.23 -14.19
N ASP A 485 23.60 20.21 -13.42
CA ASP A 485 23.37 20.99 -12.20
C ASP A 485 23.74 20.24 -10.91
N TYR A 486 24.29 19.03 -11.03
CA TYR A 486 24.60 18.11 -9.91
C TYR A 486 23.36 17.63 -9.13
N GLU A 487 22.18 17.66 -9.75
CA GLU A 487 21.00 17.00 -9.19
C GLU A 487 21.10 15.49 -9.39
N ALA A 488 20.67 14.74 -8.37
CA ALA A 488 20.90 13.29 -8.31
C ALA A 488 19.70 12.49 -8.82
N CYS A 489 20.00 11.51 -9.68
CA CYS A 489 19.05 10.53 -10.21
C CYS A 489 19.50 9.10 -9.87
N ILE A 490 18.57 8.32 -9.31
CA ILE A 490 18.75 6.88 -9.08
C ILE A 490 18.61 6.15 -10.43
N SER A 491 19.53 5.24 -10.72
CA SER A 491 19.61 4.47 -11.96
C SER A 491 19.92 2.99 -11.71
N ASP A 492 19.87 2.18 -12.77
CA ASP A 492 20.13 0.73 -12.78
C ASP A 492 19.13 -0.11 -11.97
N PHE A 493 17.93 -0.26 -12.53
CA PHE A 493 16.82 -0.97 -11.89
C PHE A 493 16.83 -2.48 -12.18
N GLY A 494 17.92 -3.04 -12.71
CA GLY A 494 18.01 -4.46 -13.09
C GLY A 494 17.72 -5.41 -11.91
N THR A 495 18.17 -5.07 -10.71
CA THR A 495 17.94 -5.86 -9.49
C THR A 495 16.63 -5.51 -8.78
N SER A 496 15.91 -4.50 -9.26
CA SER A 496 14.73 -3.97 -8.56
C SER A 496 13.62 -5.01 -8.48
N LYS A 497 12.81 -4.91 -7.42
CA LYS A 497 11.68 -5.81 -7.18
C LYS A 497 10.46 -5.02 -6.76
N LEU A 498 9.36 -5.24 -7.47
CA LEU A 498 8.04 -4.79 -7.07
C LEU A 498 7.55 -5.71 -5.94
N LEU A 499 7.28 -5.16 -4.76
CA LEU A 499 6.79 -5.90 -3.61
C LEU A 499 5.32 -6.27 -3.81
N LYS A 500 5.05 -7.56 -4.00
CA LYS A 500 3.69 -8.07 -3.97
C LYS A 500 3.38 -8.51 -2.55
N LEU A 501 2.37 -7.87 -1.94
CA LEU A 501 1.90 -8.13 -0.57
C LEU A 501 1.48 -9.60 -0.33
N ASP A 502 1.20 -10.36 -1.39
CA ASP A 502 0.72 -11.75 -1.34
C ASP A 502 1.81 -12.82 -1.60
N SER A 503 3.10 -12.46 -1.63
CA SER A 503 4.19 -13.41 -1.96
C SER A 503 5.33 -13.41 -0.94
N SER A 504 6.10 -14.50 -0.88
CA SER A 504 7.29 -14.54 -0.05
C SER A 504 8.28 -13.45 -0.49
N ASN A 505 8.68 -12.59 0.45
CA ASN A 505 9.65 -11.52 0.21
C ASN A 505 11.09 -12.04 0.14
N TRP A 506 11.29 -13.36 0.25
CA TRP A 506 12.58 -14.01 0.04
C TRP A 506 13.10 -13.69 -1.36
N THR A 507 14.36 -13.27 -1.42
CA THR A 507 15.09 -12.99 -2.65
C THR A 507 16.48 -13.56 -2.55
N THR A 508 17.02 -14.01 -3.68
CA THR A 508 18.47 -14.20 -3.79
C THR A 508 19.19 -12.90 -3.39
N VAL A 509 20.35 -13.03 -2.76
CA VAL A 509 21.19 -11.87 -2.43
C VAL A 509 21.51 -11.13 -3.74
N ALA A 510 21.25 -9.83 -3.76
CA ALA A 510 21.57 -8.94 -4.87
C ALA A 510 22.01 -7.60 -4.31
N GLY A 511 22.92 -6.93 -5.02
CA GLY A 511 23.48 -5.64 -4.63
C GLY A 511 24.99 -5.60 -4.74
N THR A 512 25.55 -4.39 -4.66
CA THR A 512 26.98 -4.14 -4.71
C THR A 512 27.65 -4.49 -3.37
N TYR A 513 28.75 -5.26 -3.41
CA TYR A 513 29.55 -5.60 -2.22
C TYR A 513 29.95 -4.34 -1.43
N GLY A 514 29.78 -4.38 -0.11
CA GLY A 514 29.97 -3.22 0.79
C GLY A 514 28.75 -2.30 0.94
N TYR A 515 27.68 -2.50 0.15
CA TYR A 515 26.39 -1.80 0.27
C TYR A 515 25.22 -2.74 0.64
N ILE A 516 25.46 -4.06 0.62
CA ILE A 516 24.48 -5.08 1.01
C ILE A 516 24.22 -4.99 2.52
N THR A 517 22.96 -5.09 2.94
CA THR A 517 22.61 -5.03 4.36
C THR A 517 23.06 -6.30 5.11
N PRO A 518 23.61 -6.21 6.34
CA PRO A 518 24.10 -7.38 7.08
C PRO A 518 23.02 -8.46 7.32
N ALA A 519 21.75 -8.05 7.45
CA ALA A 519 20.63 -8.97 7.62
C ALA A 519 20.37 -9.86 6.38
N LEU A 520 20.82 -9.46 5.18
CA LEU A 520 20.76 -10.27 3.96
C LEU A 520 21.96 -11.22 3.83
N GLU A 521 23.10 -10.93 4.47
CA GLU A 521 24.28 -11.80 4.49
C GLU A 521 24.16 -12.98 5.47
N LEU A 522 23.37 -12.84 6.54
CA LEU A 522 23.15 -13.86 7.57
C LEU A 522 22.17 -14.98 7.16
N LEU A 523 21.69 -14.98 5.91
CA LEU A 523 20.73 -15.94 5.37
C LEU A 523 21.36 -17.02 4.49
N HIS A 524 22.69 -17.16 4.53
CA HIS A 524 23.45 -18.19 3.83
C HIS A 524 24.10 -19.21 4.76
#